data_AF-A0A1V5FND7-F1
#
_entry.id   AF-A0A1V5FND7-F1
#
_cell.length_a   1.000
_cell.length_b   1.000
_cell.length_c   1.000
_cell.angle_alpha   90.00
_cell.angle_beta   90.00
_cell.angle_gamma   90.00
#
_symmetry.space_group_name_H-M   'P 1'
#
loop_
_entity.id
_entity.type
_entity.pdbx_description
1 polymer ?
#
loop_
_entity_poly.entity_id
_entity_poly.type
_entity_poly.pdbx_seq_one_letter_code
_entity_poly.pdbx_strand_id
1 'polypeptide(L)'
;MLFSLPNNTECVLTTFVGRTQKSGPDDVPAVTFRLKMASVSNMLLDLRYRSALDVLAGIDEEFLSPSDRQQLAALMKLTRAYDAWDNFQYGQFLLRYEEITFNGENLRAFRLEATQHELVRRVAHETAARNIGPHIIAEMFNNAERRLMVGRIEDAMARLYRCLELLAQWVLLREYGIDTNDVDTRRVPPRDRVALEALRSLEDGMVKIGLRKSFDLLRILGARVGQVLEQDPVLRQFLELRSGSILAHGLQPVARGDGERFMTHAREVFRIEIEQFDELTRQMQFPWLRDRPREAGPDQVRGE
;
A
#
# COMPACT_ATOMS: atom_id res chain seq x y z
N MET A 1 -21.25 -4.49 18.96
CA MET A 1 -21.96 -3.38 18.28
C MET A 1 -22.17 -3.80 16.84
N LEU A 2 -23.43 -3.75 16.40
CA LEU A 2 -23.85 -4.07 15.04
C LEU A 2 -23.22 -3.07 14.07
N PHE A 3 -22.59 -3.57 13.00
CA PHE A 3 -22.04 -2.73 11.94
C PHE A 3 -23.17 -1.97 11.24
N SER A 4 -23.17 -0.65 11.33
CA SER A 4 -24.04 0.22 10.54
C SER A 4 -23.34 0.49 9.21
N LEU A 5 -23.87 -0.07 8.12
CA LEU A 5 -23.41 0.24 6.77
C LEU A 5 -23.94 1.63 6.35
N PRO A 6 -23.15 2.45 5.63
CA PRO A 6 -23.62 3.72 5.09
C PRO A 6 -24.74 3.52 4.04
N ASN A 7 -25.71 4.44 4.05
CA ASN A 7 -26.99 4.40 3.30
C ASN A 7 -26.90 4.31 1.76
N ASN A 8 -25.71 4.23 1.18
CA ASN A 8 -25.50 4.10 -0.28
C ASN A 8 -24.69 2.86 -0.67
N THR A 9 -24.57 1.87 0.21
CA THR A 9 -24.08 0.55 -0.19
C THR A 9 -25.23 -0.21 -0.83
N GLU A 10 -25.39 -0.08 -2.15
CA GLU A 10 -26.18 -1.06 -2.90
C GLU A 10 -25.45 -2.41 -2.77
N CYS A 11 -25.85 -3.18 -1.75
CA CYS A 11 -25.64 -4.61 -1.77
C CYS A 11 -26.42 -5.10 -2.99
N VAL A 12 -25.71 -5.45 -4.07
CA VAL A 12 -26.30 -6.18 -5.19
C VAL A 12 -26.61 -7.59 -4.67
N LEU A 13 -27.63 -7.69 -3.83
CA LEU A 13 -28.41 -8.90 -3.68
C LEU A 13 -29.08 -9.06 -5.03
N THR A 14 -28.53 -9.95 -5.85
CA THR A 14 -29.22 -10.40 -7.05
C THR A 14 -30.48 -11.14 -6.59
N THR A 15 -31.56 -10.39 -6.36
CA THR A 15 -32.89 -10.95 -6.11
C THR A 15 -33.32 -11.61 -7.41
N PHE A 16 -33.13 -12.93 -7.47
CA PHE A 16 -33.71 -13.75 -8.51
C PHE A 16 -35.23 -13.77 -8.27
N VAL A 17 -35.94 -12.80 -8.83
CA VAL A 17 -37.41 -12.82 -8.87
C VAL A 17 -37.79 -13.95 -9.83
N GLY A 18 -37.94 -15.14 -9.27
CA GLY A 18 -38.30 -16.34 -10.01
C GLY A 18 -39.65 -16.21 -10.68
N ARG A 19 -39.66 -16.11 -12.01
CA ARG A 19 -40.66 -16.86 -12.77
C ARG A 19 -40.24 -18.32 -12.67
N THR A 20 -41.11 -19.15 -12.12
CA THR A 20 -40.90 -20.59 -11.89
C THR A 20 -40.74 -21.35 -13.21
N GLN A 21 -39.56 -21.27 -13.82
CA GLN A 21 -39.05 -22.37 -14.64
C GLN A 21 -38.34 -23.35 -13.71
N LYS A 22 -38.70 -24.63 -13.80
CA LYS A 22 -37.98 -25.70 -13.09
C LYS A 22 -36.52 -25.66 -13.57
N SER A 23 -35.61 -25.32 -12.68
CA SER A 23 -34.17 -25.39 -12.91
C SER A 23 -33.79 -26.85 -13.20
N GLY A 24 -33.12 -27.09 -14.32
CA GLY A 24 -32.53 -28.38 -14.64
C GLY A 24 -31.31 -28.69 -13.76
N PRO A 25 -30.85 -29.95 -13.70
CA PRO A 25 -29.63 -30.32 -12.96
C PRO A 25 -28.39 -29.52 -13.40
N ASP A 26 -28.34 -29.06 -14.65
CA ASP A 26 -27.24 -28.24 -15.19
C ASP A 26 -27.30 -26.76 -14.77
N ASP A 27 -28.45 -26.27 -14.27
CA ASP A 27 -28.59 -24.88 -13.80
C ASP A 27 -27.96 -24.67 -12.41
N VAL A 28 -27.91 -25.71 -11.59
CA VAL A 28 -27.41 -25.63 -10.20
C VAL A 28 -25.89 -25.39 -10.15
N PRO A 29 -25.04 -26.11 -10.93
CA PRO A 29 -23.61 -25.80 -11.05
C PRO A 29 -23.34 -24.38 -11.55
N ALA A 30 -24.10 -23.92 -12.56
CA ALA A 30 -23.92 -22.60 -13.14
C ALA A 30 -24.28 -21.47 -12.15
N VAL A 31 -25.39 -21.60 -11.40
CA VAL A 31 -25.75 -20.65 -10.35
C VAL A 31 -24.69 -20.63 -9.24
N THR A 32 -24.22 -21.81 -8.81
CA THR A 32 -23.19 -21.95 -7.79
C THR A 32 -21.87 -21.30 -8.22
N PHE A 33 -21.47 -21.49 -9.48
CA PHE A 33 -20.30 -20.85 -10.06
C PHE A 33 -20.42 -19.32 -10.01
N ARG A 34 -21.53 -18.75 -10.51
CA ARG A 34 -21.74 -17.29 -10.51
C ARG A 34 -21.69 -16.69 -9.10
N LEU A 35 -22.28 -17.36 -8.11
CA LEU A 35 -22.21 -16.93 -6.70
C LEU A 35 -20.78 -16.95 -6.16
N LYS A 36 -19.99 -17.99 -6.48
CA LYS A 36 -18.57 -18.04 -6.12
C LYS A 36 -17.77 -16.91 -6.79
N MET A 37 -18.02 -16.64 -8.07
CA MET A 37 -17.35 -15.56 -8.80
C MET A 37 -17.66 -14.18 -8.20
N ALA A 38 -18.92 -13.92 -7.84
CA ALA A 38 -19.31 -12.69 -7.15
C ALA A 38 -18.65 -12.58 -5.76
N SER A 39 -18.60 -13.68 -5.01
CA SER A 39 -17.90 -13.73 -3.72
C SER A 39 -16.41 -13.42 -3.86
N VAL A 40 -15.75 -13.99 -4.87
CA VAL A 40 -14.35 -13.70 -5.19
C VAL A 40 -14.16 -12.22 -5.52
N SER A 41 -15.00 -11.64 -6.39
CA SER A 41 -14.93 -10.20 -6.68
C SER A 41 -15.01 -9.34 -5.41
N ASN A 42 -15.92 -9.67 -4.49
CA ASN A 42 -16.01 -8.99 -3.20
C ASN A 42 -14.75 -9.17 -2.35
N MET A 43 -14.16 -10.38 -2.32
CA MET A 43 -12.89 -10.61 -1.64
C MET A 43 -11.75 -9.77 -2.21
N LEU A 44 -11.68 -9.55 -3.54
CA LEU A 44 -10.68 -8.67 -4.15
C LEU A 44 -10.92 -7.21 -3.75
N LEU A 45 -12.18 -6.75 -3.76
CA LEU A 45 -12.53 -5.40 -3.31
C LEU A 45 -12.10 -5.16 -1.85
N ASP A 46 -12.14 -6.20 -1.02
CA ASP A 46 -11.72 -6.21 0.38
C ASP A 46 -10.23 -6.56 0.59
N LEU A 47 -9.42 -6.66 -0.48
CA LEU A 47 -7.98 -6.97 -0.45
C LEU A 47 -7.65 -8.36 0.15
N ARG A 48 -8.57 -9.32 0.03
CA ARG A 48 -8.45 -10.70 0.54
C ARG A 48 -8.01 -11.68 -0.56
N TYR A 49 -6.84 -11.45 -1.14
CA TYR A 49 -6.36 -12.20 -2.29
C TYR A 49 -6.19 -13.70 -2.04
N ARG A 50 -5.63 -14.08 -0.89
CA ARG A 50 -5.42 -15.50 -0.55
C ARG A 50 -6.75 -16.26 -0.47
N SER A 51 -7.74 -15.70 0.23
CA SER A 51 -9.08 -16.30 0.32
C SER A 51 -9.75 -16.38 -1.04
N ALA A 52 -9.60 -15.36 -1.89
CA ALA A 52 -10.09 -15.39 -3.26
C ALA A 52 -9.44 -16.52 -4.07
N LEU A 53 -8.12 -16.70 -3.97
CA LEU A 53 -7.42 -17.80 -4.63
C LEU A 53 -7.84 -19.18 -4.13
N ASP A 54 -8.05 -19.33 -2.82
CA ASP A 54 -8.52 -20.59 -2.22
C ASP A 54 -9.91 -20.98 -2.76
N VAL A 55 -10.82 -19.99 -2.89
CA VAL A 55 -12.15 -20.21 -3.48
C VAL A 55 -12.05 -20.59 -4.96
N LEU A 56 -11.24 -19.87 -5.74
CA LEU A 56 -11.07 -20.12 -7.16
C LEU A 56 -10.44 -21.50 -7.43
N ALA A 57 -9.45 -21.90 -6.62
CA ALA A 57 -8.78 -23.20 -6.74
C ALA A 57 -9.70 -24.38 -6.40
N GLY A 58 -10.76 -24.16 -5.62
CA GLY A 58 -11.78 -25.15 -5.29
C GLY A 58 -12.94 -25.25 -6.27
N ILE A 59 -12.84 -24.62 -7.46
CA ILE A 59 -13.84 -24.74 -8.52
C ILE A 59 -13.43 -25.88 -9.45
N ASP A 60 -14.35 -26.82 -9.64
CA ASP A 60 -14.18 -27.91 -10.60
C ASP A 60 -14.48 -27.43 -12.02
N GLU A 61 -13.48 -27.45 -12.90
CA GLU A 61 -13.57 -26.97 -14.27
C GLU A 61 -14.32 -27.92 -15.22
N GLU A 62 -14.53 -29.18 -14.82
CA GLU A 62 -15.20 -30.20 -15.65
C GLU A 62 -16.66 -29.80 -15.96
N PHE A 63 -17.31 -29.15 -15.00
CA PHE A 63 -18.71 -28.71 -15.10
C PHE A 63 -18.87 -27.30 -15.67
N LEU A 64 -17.78 -26.65 -16.09
CA LEU A 64 -17.83 -25.28 -16.59
C LEU A 64 -18.02 -25.22 -18.10
N SER A 65 -18.76 -24.20 -18.56
CA SER A 65 -18.76 -23.84 -19.98
C SER A 65 -17.39 -23.28 -20.38
N PRO A 66 -17.03 -23.25 -21.69
CA PRO A 66 -15.80 -22.57 -22.13
C PRO A 66 -15.73 -21.10 -21.70
N SER A 67 -16.87 -20.40 -21.65
CA SER A 67 -16.93 -19.02 -21.19
C SER A 67 -16.66 -18.91 -19.69
N ASP A 68 -17.23 -19.81 -18.89
CA ASP A 68 -17.01 -19.83 -17.43
C ASP A 68 -15.56 -20.16 -17.10
N ARG A 69 -14.92 -21.10 -17.82
CA ARG A 69 -13.47 -21.37 -17.70
C ARG A 69 -12.63 -20.13 -18.00
N GLN A 70 -13.00 -19.36 -19.04
CA GLN A 70 -12.32 -18.10 -19.35
C GLN A 70 -12.47 -17.07 -18.22
N GLN A 71 -13.67 -16.93 -17.64
CA GLN A 71 -13.91 -16.02 -16.52
C GLN A 71 -13.14 -16.44 -15.27
N LEU A 72 -13.14 -17.74 -14.94
CA LEU A 72 -12.37 -18.32 -13.85
C LEU A 72 -10.88 -18.00 -14.00
N ALA A 73 -10.31 -18.29 -15.18
CA ALA A 73 -8.92 -18.00 -15.49
C ALA A 73 -8.60 -16.50 -15.38
N ALA A 74 -9.50 -15.63 -15.88
CA ALA A 74 -9.33 -14.18 -15.79
C ALA A 74 -9.31 -13.69 -14.33
N LEU A 75 -10.23 -14.15 -13.47
CA LEU A 75 -10.22 -13.79 -12.04
C LEU A 75 -9.00 -14.34 -11.32
N MET A 76 -8.56 -15.56 -11.61
CA MET A 76 -7.33 -16.10 -11.02
C MET A 76 -6.11 -15.25 -11.38
N LYS A 77 -5.96 -14.87 -12.66
CA LYS A 77 -4.87 -13.99 -13.11
C LYS A 77 -4.95 -12.62 -12.43
N LEU A 78 -6.15 -12.02 -12.39
CA LEU A 78 -6.38 -10.73 -11.76
C LEU A 78 -6.04 -10.74 -10.27
N THR A 79 -6.45 -11.78 -9.56
CA THR A 79 -6.18 -11.93 -8.12
C THR A 79 -4.69 -12.05 -7.86
N ARG A 80 -3.98 -12.87 -8.64
CA ARG A 80 -2.51 -13.00 -8.56
C ARG A 80 -1.77 -11.74 -8.97
N ALA A 81 -2.32 -10.95 -9.91
CA ALA A 81 -1.75 -9.68 -10.28
C ALA A 81 -1.82 -8.71 -9.09
N TYR A 82 -3.01 -8.43 -8.57
CA TYR A 82 -3.16 -7.48 -7.45
C TYR A 82 -2.48 -7.95 -6.16
N ASP A 83 -2.45 -9.25 -5.88
CA ASP A 83 -1.64 -9.80 -4.79
C ASP A 83 -0.15 -9.52 -4.98
N ALA A 84 0.36 -9.65 -6.21
CA ALA A 84 1.74 -9.31 -6.52
C ALA A 84 2.03 -7.82 -6.32
N TRP A 85 1.14 -6.93 -6.77
CA TRP A 85 1.28 -5.49 -6.52
C TRP A 85 1.35 -5.22 -5.01
N ASP A 86 0.39 -5.73 -4.24
CA ASP A 86 0.29 -5.43 -2.82
C ASP A 86 1.42 -6.04 -1.96
N ASN A 87 2.15 -7.02 -2.53
CA ASN A 87 3.37 -7.61 -2.00
C ASN A 87 4.65 -7.08 -2.66
N PHE A 88 4.62 -5.89 -3.27
CA PHE A 88 5.77 -5.18 -3.86
C PHE A 88 6.43 -5.87 -5.06
N GLN A 89 5.77 -6.84 -5.68
CA GLN A 89 6.24 -7.54 -6.87
C GLN A 89 5.69 -6.88 -8.15
N TYR A 90 6.01 -5.60 -8.35
CA TYR A 90 5.44 -4.77 -9.42
C TYR A 90 5.69 -5.32 -10.83
N GLY A 91 6.87 -5.90 -11.09
CA GLY A 91 7.15 -6.58 -12.35
C GLY A 91 6.23 -7.78 -12.59
N GLN A 92 5.95 -8.57 -11.55
CA GLN A 92 5.02 -9.70 -11.63
C GLN A 92 3.56 -9.25 -11.78
N PHE A 93 3.20 -8.12 -11.15
CA PHE A 93 1.91 -7.49 -11.41
C PHE A 93 1.76 -7.17 -12.90
N LEU A 94 2.71 -6.42 -13.49
CA LEU A 94 2.63 -6.00 -14.90
C LEU A 94 2.54 -7.21 -15.86
N LEU A 95 3.41 -8.20 -15.69
CA LEU A 95 3.41 -9.42 -16.50
C LEU A 95 2.05 -10.12 -16.47
N ARG A 96 1.46 -10.30 -15.28
CA ARG A 96 0.18 -10.99 -15.14
C ARG A 96 -1.00 -10.14 -15.60
N TYR A 97 -0.93 -8.83 -15.36
CA TYR A 97 -2.01 -7.90 -15.64
C TYR A 97 -2.20 -7.70 -17.15
N GLU A 98 -1.11 -7.63 -17.91
CA GLU A 98 -1.13 -7.47 -19.37
C GLU A 98 -1.76 -8.68 -20.10
N GLU A 99 -1.77 -9.86 -19.47
CA GLU A 99 -2.42 -11.06 -20.02
C GLU A 99 -3.94 -11.12 -19.77
N ILE A 100 -4.51 -10.17 -19.04
CA ILE A 100 -5.92 -10.19 -18.64
C ILE A 100 -6.78 -9.58 -19.74
N THR A 101 -7.72 -10.36 -20.25
CA THR A 101 -8.79 -9.83 -21.10
C THR A 101 -9.97 -9.39 -20.24
N PHE A 102 -10.27 -8.09 -20.22
CA PHE A 102 -11.36 -7.49 -19.44
C PHE A 102 -12.72 -7.67 -20.13
N ASN A 103 -13.18 -8.92 -20.22
CA ASN A 103 -14.45 -9.30 -20.83
C ASN A 103 -15.45 -9.71 -19.74
N GLY A 104 -15.98 -8.74 -19.00
CA GLY A 104 -16.98 -9.00 -17.95
C GLY A 104 -17.19 -7.81 -17.02
N GLU A 105 -18.43 -7.59 -16.57
CA GLU A 105 -18.76 -6.49 -15.65
C GLU A 105 -18.04 -6.63 -14.31
N ASN A 106 -17.88 -7.85 -13.81
CA ASN A 106 -17.19 -8.17 -12.57
C ASN A 106 -15.68 -7.87 -12.59
N LEU A 107 -15.08 -7.62 -13.76
CA LEU A 107 -13.68 -7.24 -13.91
C LEU A 107 -13.48 -5.72 -14.04
N ARG A 108 -14.55 -4.97 -14.35
CA ARG A 108 -14.48 -3.55 -14.70
C ARG A 108 -13.89 -2.69 -13.59
N ALA A 109 -14.25 -2.96 -12.34
CA ALA A 109 -13.77 -2.21 -11.17
C ALA A 109 -12.26 -2.36 -10.93
N PHE A 110 -11.60 -3.33 -11.58
CA PHE A 110 -10.18 -3.63 -11.42
C PHE A 110 -9.35 -3.18 -12.62
N ARG A 111 -9.95 -2.47 -13.58
CA ARG A 111 -9.27 -2.00 -14.76
C ARG A 111 -8.46 -0.73 -14.44
N LEU A 112 -7.17 -0.73 -14.76
CA LEU A 112 -6.32 0.44 -14.63
C LEU A 112 -6.62 1.44 -15.76
N GLU A 113 -6.56 2.72 -15.41
CA GLU A 113 -6.42 3.79 -16.39
C GLU A 113 -4.99 3.79 -16.96
N ALA A 114 -4.81 4.38 -18.16
CA ALA A 114 -3.50 4.39 -18.82
C ALA A 114 -2.42 5.10 -18.00
N THR A 115 -2.78 6.19 -17.31
CA THR A 115 -1.91 6.94 -16.39
C THR A 115 -1.47 6.06 -15.22
N GLN A 116 -2.40 5.35 -14.60
CA GLN A 116 -2.10 4.45 -13.49
C GLN A 116 -1.18 3.31 -13.92
N HIS A 117 -1.42 2.73 -15.10
CA HIS A 117 -0.56 1.67 -15.65
C HIS A 117 0.89 2.16 -15.83
N GLU A 118 1.07 3.39 -16.30
CA GLU A 118 2.39 4.02 -16.45
C GLU A 118 3.07 4.28 -15.09
N LEU A 119 2.32 4.73 -14.08
CA LEU A 119 2.85 4.92 -12.73
C LEU A 119 3.38 3.61 -12.13
N VAL A 120 2.66 2.50 -12.29
CA VAL A 120 3.13 1.18 -11.81
C VAL A 120 4.39 0.73 -12.54
N ARG A 121 4.50 1.01 -13.84
CA ARG A 121 5.75 0.76 -14.61
C ARG A 121 6.93 1.56 -14.04
N ARG A 122 6.71 2.82 -13.64
CA ARG A 122 7.75 3.64 -13.00
C ARG A 122 8.19 3.08 -11.66
N VAL A 123 7.25 2.63 -10.82
CA VAL A 123 7.59 1.94 -9.55
C VAL A 123 8.38 0.66 -9.81
N ALA A 124 7.98 -0.15 -10.80
CA ALA A 124 8.71 -1.35 -11.18
C ALA A 124 10.15 -1.04 -11.65
N HIS A 125 10.33 0.04 -12.42
CA HIS A 125 11.64 0.49 -12.87
C HIS A 125 12.51 0.99 -11.71
N GLU A 126 11.97 1.86 -10.84
CA GLU A 126 12.66 2.38 -9.64
C GLU A 126 13.16 1.22 -8.75
N THR A 127 12.28 0.26 -8.46
CA THR A 127 12.63 -0.89 -7.62
C THR A 127 13.65 -1.83 -8.27
N ALA A 128 13.52 -2.14 -9.56
CA ALA A 128 14.48 -2.98 -10.28
C ALA A 128 15.86 -2.32 -10.37
N ALA A 129 15.91 -1.00 -10.59
CA ALA A 129 17.16 -0.23 -10.66
C ALA A 129 17.75 0.10 -9.28
N ARG A 130 17.07 -0.27 -8.17
CA ARG A 130 17.40 0.15 -6.80
C ARG A 130 17.52 1.68 -6.67
N ASN A 131 16.76 2.40 -7.48
CA ASN A 131 16.72 3.85 -7.48
C ASN A 131 15.51 4.31 -6.67
N ILE A 132 15.75 5.07 -5.60
CA ILE A 132 14.68 5.60 -4.78
C ILE A 132 14.16 6.87 -5.45
N GLY A 133 12.85 6.93 -5.65
CA GLY A 133 12.17 8.07 -6.27
C GLY A 133 10.78 8.30 -5.69
N PRO A 134 10.08 9.34 -6.17
CA PRO A 134 8.79 9.72 -5.64
C PRO A 134 7.71 8.65 -5.86
N HIS A 135 7.81 7.82 -6.90
CA HIS A 135 6.78 6.81 -7.22
C HIS A 135 6.79 5.67 -6.20
N ILE A 136 7.94 5.06 -5.89
CA ILE A 136 8.01 4.02 -4.86
C ILE A 136 7.67 4.55 -3.47
N ILE A 137 8.00 5.81 -3.16
CA ILE A 137 7.59 6.44 -1.89
C ILE A 137 6.07 6.55 -1.83
N ALA A 138 5.42 7.12 -2.85
CA ALA A 138 3.96 7.24 -2.88
C ALA A 138 3.25 5.87 -2.89
N GLU A 139 3.82 4.85 -3.54
CA GLU A 139 3.23 3.51 -3.54
C GLU A 139 3.40 2.81 -2.19
N MET A 140 4.53 2.97 -1.52
CA MET A 140 4.72 2.47 -0.15
C MET A 140 3.70 3.10 0.80
N PHE A 141 3.42 4.40 0.64
CA PHE A 141 2.36 5.08 1.38
C PHE A 141 0.97 4.49 1.10
N ASN A 142 0.58 4.35 -0.18
CA ASN A 142 -0.69 3.74 -0.56
C ASN A 142 -0.83 2.32 0.00
N ASN A 143 0.27 1.58 0.03
CA ASN A 143 0.30 0.25 0.58
C ASN A 143 0.07 0.25 2.10
N ALA A 144 0.74 1.14 2.84
CA ALA A 144 0.46 1.34 4.26
C ALA A 144 -1.01 1.69 4.52
N GLU A 145 -1.61 2.56 3.69
CA GLU A 145 -3.03 2.92 3.75
C GLU A 145 -3.92 1.68 3.56
N ARG A 146 -3.60 0.82 2.58
CA ARG A 146 -4.31 -0.45 2.36
C ARG A 146 -4.27 -1.39 3.55
N ARG A 147 -3.11 -1.53 4.20
CA ARG A 147 -2.97 -2.34 5.43
C ARG A 147 -3.81 -1.76 6.58
N LEU A 148 -3.84 -0.44 6.72
CA LEU A 148 -4.62 0.25 7.74
C LEU A 148 -6.13 0.05 7.52
N MET A 149 -6.59 0.14 6.27
CA MET A 149 -7.99 -0.10 5.89
C MET A 149 -8.48 -1.50 6.30
N VAL A 150 -7.65 -2.54 6.11
CA VAL A 150 -8.01 -3.92 6.50
C VAL A 150 -7.69 -4.25 7.97
N GLY A 151 -7.36 -3.25 8.79
CA GLY A 151 -7.11 -3.40 10.24
C GLY A 151 -5.78 -4.05 10.60
N ARG A 152 -4.82 -4.09 9.67
CA ARG A 152 -3.46 -4.57 9.91
C ARG A 152 -2.56 -3.41 10.37
N ILE A 153 -2.85 -2.88 11.57
CA ILE A 153 -2.25 -1.64 12.07
C ILE A 153 -0.73 -1.72 12.15
N GLU A 154 -0.16 -2.77 12.75
CA GLU A 154 1.29 -2.91 12.88
C GLU A 154 2.02 -3.02 11.53
N ASP A 155 1.41 -3.73 10.56
CA ASP A 155 1.96 -3.82 9.19
C ASP A 155 1.90 -2.45 8.50
N ALA A 156 0.81 -1.70 8.68
CA ALA A 156 0.70 -0.32 8.18
C ALA A 156 1.80 0.59 8.78
N MET A 157 2.03 0.50 10.10
CA MET A 157 3.08 1.27 10.78
C MET A 157 4.47 0.95 10.23
N ALA A 158 4.80 -0.35 10.09
CA ALA A 158 6.07 -0.78 9.54
C ALA A 158 6.31 -0.23 8.12
N ARG A 159 5.28 -0.27 7.26
CA ARG A 159 5.34 0.28 5.90
C ARG A 159 5.47 1.80 5.90
N LEU A 160 4.80 2.49 6.81
CA LEU A 160 4.91 3.95 6.92
C LEU A 160 6.29 4.39 7.42
N TYR A 161 6.90 3.67 8.37
CA TYR A 161 8.30 3.90 8.75
C TYR A 161 9.26 3.67 7.58
N ARG A 162 9.04 2.62 6.78
CA ARG A 162 9.84 2.40 5.57
C ARG A 162 9.64 3.51 4.54
N CYS A 163 8.42 4.01 4.39
CA CYS A 163 8.10 5.14 3.51
C CYS A 163 8.86 6.42 3.92
N LEU A 164 8.86 6.76 5.21
CA LEU A 164 9.63 7.89 5.75
C LEU A 164 11.13 7.70 5.58
N GLU A 165 11.63 6.46 5.71
CA GLU A 165 13.06 6.17 5.50
C GLU A 165 13.44 6.33 4.03
N LEU A 166 12.61 5.83 3.10
CA LEU A 166 12.79 6.05 1.66
C LEU A 166 12.82 7.54 1.32
N LEU A 167 11.93 8.35 1.90
CA LEU A 167 11.95 9.80 1.74
C LEU A 167 13.28 10.40 2.20
N ALA A 168 13.74 10.05 3.41
CA ALA A 168 14.99 10.57 3.94
C ALA A 168 16.20 10.16 3.08
N GLN A 169 16.23 8.91 2.64
CA GLN A 169 17.24 8.38 1.71
C GLN A 169 17.24 9.15 0.39
N TRP A 170 16.06 9.38 -0.18
CA TRP A 170 15.91 10.12 -1.43
C TRP A 170 16.38 11.56 -1.33
N VAL A 171 15.98 12.29 -0.29
CA VAL A 171 16.39 13.70 -0.09
C VAL A 171 17.90 13.80 0.17
N LEU A 172 18.45 12.95 1.04
CA LEU A 172 19.90 12.92 1.31
C LEU A 172 20.70 12.65 0.04
N LEU A 173 20.26 11.71 -0.80
CA LEU A 173 20.94 11.39 -2.05
C LEU A 173 20.76 12.49 -3.10
N ARG A 174 19.54 12.99 -3.30
CA ARG A 174 19.22 13.96 -4.36
C ARG A 174 19.87 15.33 -4.11
N GLU A 175 19.74 15.85 -2.90
CA GLU A 175 20.15 17.23 -2.58
C GLU A 175 21.55 17.30 -2.02
N TYR A 176 21.91 16.30 -1.23
CA TYR A 176 23.17 16.27 -0.52
C TYR A 176 24.10 15.19 -1.05
N GLY A 177 23.74 14.38 -2.05
CA GLY A 177 24.52 13.26 -2.60
C GLY A 177 24.93 12.17 -1.58
N ILE A 178 24.33 12.15 -0.41
CA ILE A 178 24.72 11.26 0.69
C ILE A 178 23.95 9.95 0.54
N ASP A 179 24.67 8.85 0.37
CA ASP A 179 24.10 7.50 0.47
C ASP A 179 24.04 7.08 1.95
N THR A 180 22.86 6.71 2.42
CA THR A 180 22.67 6.23 3.80
C THR A 180 23.31 4.87 4.08
N ASN A 181 23.66 4.10 3.03
CA ASN A 181 24.34 2.82 3.17
C ASN A 181 25.86 2.97 3.25
N ASP A 182 26.41 4.12 2.89
CA ASP A 182 27.82 4.46 3.04
C ASP A 182 27.98 5.99 3.10
N VAL A 183 27.73 6.55 4.29
CA VAL A 183 27.73 7.99 4.50
C VAL A 183 29.15 8.53 4.40
N ASP A 184 29.41 9.33 3.37
CA ASP A 184 30.63 10.14 3.29
C ASP A 184 30.58 11.29 4.31
N THR A 185 31.19 11.07 5.48
CA THR A 185 31.20 12.03 6.59
C THR A 185 31.89 13.35 6.23
N ARG A 186 32.72 13.40 5.17
CA ARG A 186 33.33 14.67 4.71
C ARG A 186 32.28 15.66 4.21
N ARG A 187 31.10 15.16 3.82
CA ARG A 187 29.96 15.95 3.33
C ARG A 187 29.04 16.43 4.46
N VAL A 188 29.38 16.07 5.70
CA VAL A 188 28.68 16.47 6.92
C VAL A 188 29.47 17.60 7.62
N PRO A 189 28.81 18.55 8.30
CA PRO A 189 29.48 19.59 9.08
C PRO A 189 30.53 19.01 10.06
N PRO A 190 31.73 19.61 10.18
CA PRO A 190 32.85 19.06 10.97
C PRO A 190 32.49 18.62 12.39
N ARG A 191 31.63 19.39 13.07
CA ARG A 191 31.20 19.12 14.46
C ARG A 191 30.42 17.80 14.62
N ASP A 192 29.78 17.32 13.56
CA ASP A 192 28.88 16.16 13.58
C ASP A 192 29.55 14.89 13.00
N ARG A 193 30.73 15.03 12.36
CA ARG A 193 31.44 13.92 11.68
C ARG A 193 31.81 12.79 12.64
N VAL A 194 32.35 13.13 13.80
CA VAL A 194 32.84 12.15 14.79
C VAL A 194 31.73 11.18 15.21
N ALA A 195 30.52 11.69 15.42
CA ALA A 195 29.38 10.87 15.82
C ALA A 195 28.94 9.90 14.72
N LEU A 196 29.05 10.28 13.44
CA LEU A 196 28.76 9.40 12.31
C LEU A 196 29.88 8.40 12.08
N GLU A 197 31.14 8.81 12.21
CA GLU A 197 32.28 7.90 12.10
C GLU A 197 32.26 6.80 13.16
N ALA A 198 31.73 7.09 14.35
CA ALA A 198 31.53 6.08 15.39
C ALA A 198 30.52 4.98 14.99
N LEU A 199 29.71 5.18 13.94
CA LEU A 199 28.79 4.18 13.39
C LEU A 199 29.45 3.30 12.32
N ARG A 200 30.72 3.52 12.00
CA ARG A 200 31.43 2.74 10.98
C ARG A 200 31.46 1.28 11.39
N SER A 201 30.93 0.45 10.50
CA SER A 201 30.93 -0.99 10.66
C SER A 201 32.36 -1.55 10.62
N LEU A 202 32.67 -2.46 11.54
CA LEU A 202 33.95 -3.17 11.54
C LEU A 202 34.03 -4.26 10.46
N GLU A 203 32.90 -4.68 9.91
CA GLU A 203 32.83 -5.79 8.95
C GLU A 203 33.13 -5.33 7.52
N ASP A 204 32.45 -4.28 7.06
CA ASP A 204 32.54 -3.76 5.68
C ASP A 204 33.13 -2.34 5.63
N GLY A 205 33.43 -1.74 6.78
CA GLY A 205 34.00 -0.40 6.85
C GLY A 205 33.01 0.71 6.48
N MET A 206 31.74 0.44 6.24
CA MET A 206 30.75 1.43 5.78
C MET A 206 30.08 2.15 6.96
N VAL A 207 29.71 3.41 6.76
CA VAL A 207 28.87 4.15 7.73
C VAL A 207 27.41 4.04 7.30
N LYS A 208 26.67 3.15 7.94
CA LYS A 208 25.25 2.90 7.63
C LYS A 208 24.34 3.60 8.64
N ILE A 209 23.37 4.36 8.14
CA ILE A 209 22.37 5.03 8.96
C ILE A 209 20.95 4.62 8.58
N GLY A 210 20.11 4.37 9.58
CA GLY A 210 18.68 4.10 9.39
C GLY A 210 17.81 5.35 9.52
N LEU A 211 16.49 5.15 9.53
CA LEU A 211 15.44 6.18 9.61
C LEU A 211 15.78 7.35 10.56
N ARG A 212 15.97 7.09 11.86
CA ARG A 212 16.17 8.17 12.85
C ARG A 212 17.41 8.99 12.55
N LYS A 213 18.54 8.33 12.27
CA LYS A 213 19.81 9.00 11.96
C LYS A 213 19.78 9.73 10.63
N SER A 214 18.99 9.26 9.67
CA SER A 214 18.77 9.95 8.39
C SER A 214 18.04 11.28 8.60
N PHE A 215 17.00 11.30 9.44
CA PHE A 215 16.30 12.55 9.80
C PHE A 215 17.16 13.47 10.68
N ASP A 216 17.92 12.93 11.64
CA ASP A 216 18.90 13.71 12.42
C ASP A 216 19.89 14.43 11.49
N LEU A 217 20.39 13.73 10.46
CA LEU A 217 21.33 14.26 9.49
C LEU A 217 20.69 15.32 8.59
N LEU A 218 19.47 15.08 8.09
CA LEU A 218 18.72 16.08 7.33
C LEU A 218 18.52 17.38 8.11
N ARG A 219 18.23 17.28 9.41
CA ARG A 219 18.14 18.44 10.32
C ARG A 219 19.49 19.15 10.46
N ILE A 220 20.59 18.41 10.67
CA ILE A 220 21.96 18.96 10.76
C ILE A 220 22.33 19.73 9.48
N LEU A 221 21.92 19.20 8.33
CA LEU A 221 22.16 19.79 7.00
C LEU A 221 21.19 20.93 6.66
N GLY A 222 20.23 21.23 7.53
CA GLY A 222 19.25 22.29 7.34
C GLY A 222 18.20 21.98 6.26
N ALA A 223 17.98 20.71 5.92
CA ALA A 223 16.98 20.30 4.96
C ALA A 223 15.57 20.65 5.45
N ARG A 224 14.68 21.05 4.54
CA ARG A 224 13.31 21.47 4.86
C ARG A 224 12.54 20.35 5.60
N VAL A 225 12.60 19.13 5.09
CA VAL A 225 12.00 17.96 5.74
C VAL A 225 12.54 17.70 7.16
N GLY A 226 13.83 17.96 7.40
CA GLY A 226 14.45 17.79 8.72
C GLY A 226 13.93 18.81 9.74
N GLN A 227 13.71 20.06 9.31
CA GLN A 227 13.16 21.13 10.15
C GLN A 227 11.69 20.88 10.49
N VAL A 228 10.88 20.43 9.54
CA VAL A 228 9.45 20.16 9.78
C VAL A 228 9.29 19.03 10.79
N LEU A 229 10.09 17.97 10.67
CA LEU A 229 10.06 16.89 11.65
C LEU A 229 10.41 17.37 13.06
N GLU A 230 11.37 18.28 13.20
CA GLU A 230 11.72 18.88 14.50
C GLU A 230 10.55 19.68 15.10
N GLN A 231 9.76 20.34 14.25
CA GLN A 231 8.62 21.15 14.66
C GLN A 231 7.33 20.34 14.87
N ASP A 232 7.24 19.10 14.36
CA ASP A 232 6.10 18.21 14.53
C ASP A 232 6.31 17.27 15.74
N PRO A 233 5.75 17.57 16.93
CA PRO A 233 5.92 16.73 18.12
C PRO A 233 5.26 15.35 17.96
N VAL A 234 4.19 15.25 17.16
CA VAL A 234 3.45 14.00 16.96
C VAL A 234 4.29 13.05 16.11
N LEU A 235 4.90 13.55 15.04
CA LEU A 235 5.77 12.74 14.19
C LEU A 235 7.02 12.27 14.95
N ARG A 236 7.62 13.14 15.77
CA ARG A 236 8.74 12.75 16.65
C ARG A 236 8.34 11.64 17.62
N GLN A 237 7.19 11.80 18.28
CA GLN A 237 6.64 10.77 19.16
C GLN A 237 6.51 9.43 18.41
N PHE A 238 5.98 9.42 17.18
CA PHE A 238 5.85 8.18 16.42
C PHE A 238 7.17 7.57 15.98
N LEU A 239 8.19 8.37 15.66
CA LEU A 239 9.53 7.86 15.40
C LEU A 239 10.17 7.24 16.64
N GLU A 240 9.89 7.76 17.83
CA GLU A 240 10.33 7.22 19.11
C GLU A 240 9.57 5.94 19.49
N LEU A 241 8.24 5.93 19.29
CA LEU A 241 7.35 4.79 19.55
C LEU A 241 7.70 3.56 18.71
N ARG A 242 8.38 3.71 17.56
CA ARG A 242 8.87 2.57 16.76
C ARG A 242 9.63 1.58 17.62
N SER A 243 10.46 2.06 18.55
CA SER A 243 11.25 1.18 19.42
C SER A 243 10.38 0.36 20.40
N GLY A 244 9.19 0.86 20.75
CA GLY A 244 8.25 0.23 21.68
C GLY A 244 7.21 -0.70 21.03
N SER A 245 7.05 -0.66 19.70
CA SER A 245 6.09 -1.52 18.97
C SER A 245 6.51 -3.00 19.02
N ILE A 246 5.50 -3.87 19.11
CA ILE A 246 5.65 -5.34 19.13
C ILE A 246 6.32 -5.92 17.87
N LEU A 247 6.16 -5.29 16.70
CA LEU A 247 6.81 -5.74 15.46
C LEU A 247 8.22 -5.14 15.28
N ALA A 248 8.70 -4.38 16.25
CA ALA A 248 10.05 -3.82 16.26
C ALA A 248 10.86 -4.40 17.44
N HIS A 249 11.02 -3.63 18.52
CA HIS A 249 11.87 -4.02 19.66
C HIS A 249 11.14 -3.95 21.00
N GLY A 250 9.86 -3.59 21.02
CA GLY A 250 9.08 -3.48 22.26
C GLY A 250 7.98 -4.52 22.34
N LEU A 251 7.00 -4.25 23.20
CA LEU A 251 5.92 -5.19 23.54
C LEU A 251 4.51 -4.58 23.44
N GLN A 252 4.41 -3.31 23.02
CA GLN A 252 3.13 -2.60 23.00
C GLN A 252 2.50 -2.66 21.60
N PRO A 253 1.23 -3.07 21.47
CA PRO A 253 0.51 -2.95 20.23
C PRO A 253 0.13 -1.49 19.95
N VAL A 254 0.15 -1.09 18.68
CA VAL A 254 -0.29 0.24 18.23
C VAL A 254 -1.80 0.26 18.04
N ALA A 255 -2.47 1.25 18.64
CA ALA A 255 -3.90 1.47 18.47
C ALA A 255 -4.22 2.01 17.06
N ARG A 256 -5.41 1.69 16.53
CA ARG A 256 -5.86 2.17 15.22
C ARG A 256 -5.79 3.71 15.10
N GLY A 257 -6.32 4.43 16.09
CA GLY A 257 -6.33 5.90 16.08
C GLY A 257 -4.94 6.51 16.07
N ASP A 258 -3.96 5.85 16.71
CA ASP A 258 -2.56 6.26 16.63
C ASP A 258 -1.98 6.04 15.23
N GLY A 259 -2.30 4.91 14.58
CA GLY A 259 -1.90 4.66 13.19
C GLY A 259 -2.48 5.66 12.19
N GLU A 260 -3.76 6.02 12.35
CA GLU A 260 -4.43 7.05 11.53
C GLU A 260 -3.84 8.44 11.76
N ARG A 261 -3.54 8.80 13.03
CA ARG A 261 -2.85 10.04 13.36
C ARG A 261 -1.44 10.07 12.75
N PHE A 262 -0.68 8.98 12.84
CA PHE A 262 0.66 8.93 12.25
C PHE A 262 0.62 9.07 10.73
N MET A 263 -0.30 8.37 10.05
CA MET A 263 -0.50 8.47 8.60
C MET A 263 -0.77 9.91 8.15
N THR A 264 -1.59 10.64 8.92
CA THR A 264 -1.94 12.04 8.65
C THR A 264 -0.72 12.95 8.73
N HIS A 265 0.03 12.87 9.83
CA HIS A 265 1.25 13.66 10.01
C HIS A 265 2.35 13.29 9.01
N ALA A 266 2.52 12.01 8.70
CA ALA A 266 3.48 11.56 7.70
C ALA A 266 3.13 12.09 6.29
N ARG A 267 1.85 12.14 5.93
CA ARG A 267 1.38 12.73 4.66
C ARG A 267 1.85 14.18 4.50
N GLU A 268 1.79 14.99 5.55
CA GLU A 268 2.26 16.38 5.50
C GLU A 268 3.77 16.46 5.20
N VAL A 269 4.56 15.54 5.75
CA VAL A 269 6.00 15.46 5.47
C VAL A 269 6.28 15.09 4.01
N PHE A 270 5.53 14.16 3.42
CA PHE A 270 5.74 13.81 2.01
C PHE A 270 5.40 14.96 1.05
N ARG A 271 4.36 15.75 1.36
CA ARG A 271 3.96 16.93 0.56
C ARG A 271 5.02 18.02 0.46
N ILE A 272 5.96 18.05 1.40
CA ILE A 272 7.03 19.05 1.43
C ILE A 272 8.08 18.79 0.35
N GLU A 273 8.38 17.52 0.09
CA GLU A 273 9.49 17.07 -0.76
C GLU A 273 9.05 16.49 -2.10
N ILE A 274 7.82 15.97 -2.16
CA ILE A 274 7.22 15.40 -3.37
C ILE A 274 6.08 16.32 -3.80
N GLU A 275 6.34 17.09 -4.86
CA GLU A 275 5.30 17.89 -5.50
C GLU A 275 4.15 16.98 -5.96
N GLN A 276 2.91 17.44 -5.77
CA GLN A 276 1.70 16.68 -6.13
C GLN A 276 1.61 15.29 -5.48
N PHE A 277 2.21 15.09 -4.30
CA PHE A 277 2.16 13.80 -3.57
C PHE A 277 0.75 13.23 -3.43
N ASP A 278 -0.25 14.06 -3.15
CA ASP A 278 -1.64 13.61 -3.03
C ASP A 278 -2.22 13.13 -4.35
N GLU A 279 -1.90 13.80 -5.44
CA GLU A 279 -2.37 13.41 -6.76
C GLU A 279 -1.67 12.14 -7.22
N LEU A 280 -0.36 12.02 -6.96
CA LEU A 280 0.41 10.81 -7.22
C LEU A 280 -0.14 9.60 -6.45
N THR A 281 -0.38 9.75 -5.13
CA THR A 281 -0.99 8.69 -4.31
C THR A 281 -2.39 8.36 -4.79
N ARG A 282 -3.23 9.35 -5.11
CA ARG A 282 -4.59 9.14 -5.64
C ARG A 282 -4.59 8.39 -6.97
N GLN A 283 -3.77 8.80 -7.94
CA GLN A 283 -3.72 8.17 -9.27
C GLN A 283 -3.17 6.75 -9.23
N MET A 284 -2.27 6.46 -8.28
CA MET A 284 -1.64 5.15 -8.15
C MET A 284 -2.41 4.20 -7.24
N GLN A 285 -3.37 4.68 -6.45
CA GLN A 285 -4.19 3.83 -5.59
C GLN A 285 -5.05 2.87 -6.42
N PHE A 286 -5.36 1.69 -5.88
CA PHE A 286 -6.18 0.70 -6.59
C PHE A 286 -7.48 1.32 -7.12
N PRO A 287 -7.93 0.99 -8.35
CA PRO A 287 -9.03 1.70 -9.01
C PRO A 287 -10.31 1.79 -8.17
N TRP A 288 -10.65 0.73 -7.43
CA TRP A 288 -11.86 0.67 -6.58
C TRP A 288 -11.71 1.35 -5.21
N LEU A 289 -10.51 1.84 -4.87
CA LEU A 289 -10.22 2.55 -3.63
C LEU A 289 -9.99 4.05 -3.84
N ARG A 290 -9.78 4.50 -5.09
CA ARG A 290 -9.41 5.88 -5.43
C ARG A 290 -10.36 6.94 -4.88
N ASP A 291 -11.66 6.67 -4.98
CA ASP A 291 -12.74 7.62 -4.67
C ASP A 291 -13.47 7.27 -3.36
N ARG A 292 -12.98 6.28 -2.59
CA ARG A 292 -13.53 6.04 -1.26
C ARG A 292 -13.23 7.26 -0.38
N PRO A 293 -14.22 7.80 0.36
CA PRO A 293 -13.94 8.86 1.31
C PRO A 293 -12.86 8.36 2.27
N ARG A 294 -11.72 9.06 2.27
CA ARG A 294 -10.69 8.87 3.29
C ARG A 294 -11.37 9.24 4.59
N GLU A 295 -11.80 8.27 5.39
CA GLU A 295 -12.49 8.55 6.64
C GLU A 295 -11.69 9.59 7.40
N ALA A 296 -12.30 10.76 7.62
CA ALA A 296 -11.69 11.81 8.41
C ALA A 296 -11.40 11.21 9.78
N GLY A 297 -10.18 11.40 10.28
CA GLY A 297 -9.81 10.97 11.62
C GLY A 297 -10.81 11.46 12.66
N PRO A 298 -10.88 10.82 13.84
CA PRO A 298 -11.95 11.00 14.82
C PRO A 298 -12.18 12.40 15.41
N ASP A 299 -11.55 13.47 14.91
CA ASP A 299 -11.70 14.85 15.37
C ASP A 299 -12.75 15.69 14.62
N GLN A 300 -13.52 15.13 13.68
CA GLN A 300 -14.62 15.84 13.01
C GLN A 300 -16.03 15.50 13.51
N VAL A 301 -16.17 14.69 14.56
CA VAL A 301 -17.49 14.35 15.16
C VAL A 301 -17.52 14.74 16.64
N ARG A 302 -17.13 15.98 16.97
CA ARG A 302 -17.51 16.65 18.23
C ARG A 302 -17.59 18.16 17.98
N GLY A 303 -18.72 18.56 17.42
CA GLY A 303 -19.04 19.95 17.17
C GLY A 303 -20.49 20.07 16.80
N GLU A 304 -21.36 19.77 17.77
CA GLU A 304 -22.71 20.32 17.99
C GLU A 304 -23.27 19.77 19.30
#